data_AF-A0A183JM32-F1
#
_entry.id   AF-A0A183JM32-F1
#
_cell.length_a   1.000
_cell.length_b   1.000
_cell.length_c   1.000
_cell.angle_alpha   90.00
_cell.angle_beta   90.00
_cell.angle_gamma   90.00
#
_symmetry.space_group_name_H-M   'P 1'
#
loop_
_entity.id
_entity.type
_entity.pdbx_description
1 polymer ?
#
loop_
_entity_poly.entity_id
_entity_poly.type
_entity_poly.pdbx_seq_one_letter_code
_entity_poly.pdbx_strand_id
1 'polypeptide(L)'
;NLLTEIRREWFTKDDLDWLFSREKYCRNNELKNDYDPPSVVIIPDRRLVYLPWEWILWDRNPTLFTPTMTRSFSLPLVVGHLATQYMPCQNIEANISPNAEHMELRSFNPERAFYILNPESNLPSTQQTFEPIFHNLSSWTGVIGRIPTLEEVNNGFTNHDLLIFLGHGNGSQFLLHTFNQGLNARSVTLILGCSSGKPRSAGRHEPYTSLFNHLIAGCPFVCGLLWDVTDRDVDRFTLKFLTNWLGKDGSDDGRDAKPRGTLGQSIFNATSACKLKHLVGKSVIVYGIPSEPKRRSLLKFPSSLVKK
;
A
#
# COMPACT_ATOMS: atom_id res chain seq x y z
N ASN A 1 -18.48 19.41 15.64
CA ASN A 1 -17.82 18.10 15.41
C ASN A 1 -16.45 18.41 14.88
N LEU A 2 -15.39 18.11 15.63
CA LEU A 2 -13.99 18.43 15.30
C LEU A 2 -13.60 17.98 13.88
N LEU A 3 -14.08 16.83 13.42
CA LEU A 3 -13.81 16.35 12.05
C LEU A 3 -14.47 17.24 10.98
N THR A 4 -15.66 17.76 11.25
CA THR A 4 -16.35 18.71 10.36
C THR A 4 -15.61 20.04 10.30
N GLU A 5 -15.10 20.51 11.44
CA GLU A 5 -14.32 21.74 11.57
C GLU A 5 -12.98 21.60 10.83
N ILE A 6 -12.22 20.54 11.09
CA ILE A 6 -10.96 20.25 10.38
C ILE A 6 -11.19 20.26 8.85
N ARG A 7 -12.25 19.61 8.37
CA ARG A 7 -12.53 19.52 6.93
C ARG A 7 -13.00 20.82 6.28
N ARG A 8 -13.50 21.78 7.05
CA ARG A 8 -14.11 23.02 6.51
C ARG A 8 -13.28 24.25 6.77
N GLU A 9 -12.52 24.26 7.87
CA GLU A 9 -11.86 25.44 8.39
C GLU A 9 -10.34 25.34 8.35
N TRP A 10 -9.77 24.13 8.29
CA TRP A 10 -8.30 23.96 8.28
C TRP A 10 -7.72 23.86 6.86
N PHE A 11 -8.57 23.73 5.85
CA PHE A 11 -8.19 23.69 4.44
C PHE A 11 -8.83 24.88 3.73
N THR A 12 -8.09 25.48 2.79
CA THR A 12 -8.69 26.53 1.96
C THR A 12 -9.75 25.91 1.05
N LYS A 13 -10.66 26.74 0.55
CA LYS A 13 -11.65 26.30 -0.44
C LYS A 13 -10.96 25.68 -1.67
N ASP A 14 -9.83 26.25 -2.09
CA ASP A 14 -9.06 25.76 -3.24
C ASP A 14 -8.41 24.40 -2.95
N ASP A 15 -7.92 24.15 -1.73
CA ASP A 15 -7.40 22.83 -1.32
C ASP A 15 -8.52 21.79 -1.36
N LEU A 16 -9.68 22.13 -0.81
CA LEU A 16 -10.85 21.26 -0.79
C LEU A 16 -11.39 21.03 -2.19
N ASP A 17 -11.42 22.05 -3.04
CA ASP A 17 -11.80 21.90 -4.43
C ASP A 17 -10.74 21.05 -5.16
N TRP A 18 -9.44 21.26 -5.01
CA TRP A 18 -8.44 20.38 -5.63
C TRP A 18 -8.57 18.90 -5.18
N LEU A 19 -8.77 18.67 -3.88
CA LEU A 19 -8.95 17.34 -3.29
C LEU A 19 -10.28 16.66 -3.70
N PHE A 20 -11.38 17.41 -3.77
CA PHE A 20 -12.74 16.86 -3.87
C PHE A 20 -13.52 17.25 -5.14
N SER A 21 -13.12 18.29 -5.89
CA SER A 21 -13.87 18.77 -7.07
C SER A 21 -13.73 17.83 -8.27
N ARG A 22 -12.67 17.02 -8.34
CA ARG A 22 -12.55 15.93 -9.33
C ARG A 22 -13.70 14.92 -9.21
N GLU A 23 -14.21 14.67 -8.01
CA GLU A 23 -15.41 13.85 -7.79
C GLU A 23 -16.69 14.54 -8.31
N LYS A 24 -16.84 15.86 -8.08
CA LYS A 24 -18.01 16.64 -8.52
C LYS A 24 -18.08 16.78 -10.04
N TYR A 25 -16.94 16.99 -10.69
CA TYR A 25 -16.86 17.14 -12.15
C TYR A 25 -17.23 15.84 -12.88
N CYS A 26 -16.81 14.69 -12.35
CA CYS A 26 -17.13 13.37 -12.91
C CYS A 26 -18.56 12.88 -12.61
N ARG A 27 -19.20 13.33 -11.52
CA ARG A 27 -20.63 13.02 -11.25
C ARG A 27 -21.58 13.75 -12.20
N ASN A 28 -21.18 14.91 -12.72
CA ASN A 28 -22.02 15.78 -13.55
C ASN A 28 -21.81 15.59 -15.06
N ASN A 29 -20.67 15.02 -15.49
CA ASN A 29 -20.39 14.72 -16.88
C ASN A 29 -20.20 13.20 -17.02
N GLU A 30 -21.06 12.53 -17.79
CA GLU A 30 -20.97 11.11 -18.16
C GLU A 30 -19.77 10.80 -19.07
N LEU A 31 -18.55 11.18 -18.66
CA LEU A 31 -17.34 10.80 -19.37
C LEU A 31 -16.92 9.40 -18.91
N LYS A 32 -17.34 8.40 -19.70
CA LYS A 32 -16.74 7.07 -19.73
C LYS A 32 -15.25 7.18 -20.08
N ASN A 33 -14.40 6.59 -19.24
CA ASN A 33 -13.17 5.86 -19.59
C ASN A 33 -11.74 6.41 -19.39
N ASP A 34 -11.43 7.54 -18.74
CA ASP A 34 -9.98 7.88 -18.65
C ASP A 34 -9.45 8.74 -17.47
N TYR A 35 -10.22 8.89 -16.38
CA TYR A 35 -9.72 9.66 -15.22
C TYR A 35 -9.29 8.75 -14.08
N ASP A 36 -7.98 8.54 -13.96
CA ASP A 36 -7.38 7.93 -12.77
C ASP A 36 -7.60 8.84 -11.54
N PRO A 37 -8.01 8.27 -10.38
CA PRO A 37 -8.18 9.05 -9.18
C PRO A 37 -6.84 9.68 -8.73
N PRO A 38 -6.85 10.88 -8.13
CA PRO A 38 -5.63 11.56 -7.73
C PRO A 38 -4.83 10.74 -6.69
N SER A 39 -3.51 10.77 -6.83
CA SER A 39 -2.57 10.33 -5.79
C SER A 39 -2.12 11.53 -4.97
N VAL A 40 -2.21 11.43 -3.64
CA VAL A 40 -1.88 12.49 -2.69
C VAL A 40 -0.79 11.98 -1.75
N VAL A 41 0.33 12.71 -1.67
CA VAL A 41 1.40 12.44 -0.69
C VAL A 41 1.32 13.48 0.41
N ILE A 42 1.03 13.03 1.63
CA ILE A 42 0.92 13.85 2.84
C ILE A 42 2.30 13.90 3.50
N ILE A 43 2.79 15.10 3.80
CA ILE A 43 4.00 15.30 4.61
C ILE A 43 3.56 15.92 5.94
N PRO A 44 3.16 15.09 6.92
CA PRO A 44 2.66 15.60 8.18
C PRO A 44 3.80 16.14 9.04
N ASP A 45 3.56 17.26 9.72
CA ASP A 45 4.45 17.75 10.76
C ASP A 45 4.54 16.73 11.92
N ARG A 46 5.61 16.84 12.70
CA ARG A 46 5.99 16.00 13.84
C ARG A 46 4.85 15.60 14.77
N ARG A 47 3.95 16.52 15.10
CA ARG A 47 2.82 16.23 16.02
C ARG A 47 1.63 15.60 15.30
N LEU A 48 1.52 15.83 14.01
CA LEU A 48 0.40 15.41 13.19
C LEU A 48 0.59 14.00 12.65
N VAL A 49 1.82 13.47 12.59
CA VAL A 49 2.11 12.13 12.06
C VAL A 49 1.34 10.99 12.75
N TYR A 50 0.86 11.19 13.98
CA TYR A 50 0.10 10.19 14.74
C TYR A 50 -1.37 10.07 14.32
N LEU A 51 -1.90 11.04 13.59
CA LEU A 51 -3.31 11.07 13.21
C LEU A 51 -3.56 10.29 11.93
N PRO A 52 -4.71 9.61 11.79
CA PRO A 52 -5.10 8.88 10.59
C PRO A 52 -5.59 9.85 9.49
N TRP A 53 -4.70 10.69 8.95
CA TRP A 53 -5.05 11.77 8.01
C TRP A 53 -5.75 11.29 6.75
N GLU A 54 -5.41 10.13 6.24
CA GLU A 54 -6.06 9.49 5.09
C GLU A 54 -7.57 9.37 5.34
N TRP A 55 -7.93 9.02 6.57
CA TRP A 55 -9.30 8.83 7.01
C TRP A 55 -9.95 10.10 7.53
N ILE A 56 -9.17 11.07 8.03
CA ILE A 56 -9.69 12.39 8.42
C ILE A 56 -10.06 13.17 7.16
N LEU A 57 -9.20 13.15 6.14
CA LEU A 57 -9.41 13.82 4.85
C LEU A 57 -10.47 13.10 4.03
N TRP A 58 -10.44 11.76 4.00
CA TRP A 58 -11.37 10.95 3.21
C TRP A 58 -12.15 9.96 4.11
N ASP A 59 -13.29 10.41 4.63
CA ASP A 59 -14.24 9.58 5.41
C ASP A 59 -15.58 9.47 4.69
N ARG A 60 -15.51 9.17 3.40
CA ARG A 60 -16.68 8.93 2.56
C ARG A 60 -16.77 7.45 2.27
N ASN A 61 -17.96 6.99 1.92
CA ASN A 61 -18.12 5.64 1.39
C ASN A 61 -17.20 5.48 0.17
N PRO A 62 -16.50 4.35 0.03
CA PRO A 62 -15.67 4.10 -1.14
C PRO A 62 -16.51 4.22 -2.41
N THR A 63 -16.18 5.19 -3.26
CA THR A 63 -16.72 5.37 -4.61
C THR A 63 -15.61 5.05 -5.61
N LEU A 64 -15.90 4.94 -6.90
CA LEU A 64 -14.89 4.68 -7.96
C LEU A 64 -13.72 5.70 -7.96
N PHE A 65 -13.87 6.84 -7.27
CA PHE A 65 -12.92 7.96 -7.25
C PHE A 65 -12.16 8.10 -5.93
N THR A 66 -11.98 7.01 -5.18
CA THR A 66 -11.22 7.06 -3.93
C THR A 66 -9.75 7.41 -4.22
N PRO A 67 -9.20 8.50 -3.67
CA PRO A 67 -7.82 8.88 -3.91
C PRO A 67 -6.85 7.90 -3.26
N THR A 68 -5.67 7.73 -3.87
CA THR A 68 -4.58 7.02 -3.23
C THR A 68 -3.83 7.99 -2.32
N MET A 69 -4.03 7.85 -1.01
CA MET A 69 -3.37 8.69 0.00
C MET A 69 -2.17 7.95 0.58
N THR A 70 -1.02 8.60 0.54
CA THR A 70 0.26 8.09 1.07
C THR A 70 0.92 9.15 1.93
N ARG A 71 1.94 8.77 2.67
CA ARG A 71 2.74 9.65 3.52
C ARG A 71 4.18 9.72 3.05
N SER A 72 4.85 10.83 3.34
CA SER A 72 6.30 10.92 3.30
C SER A 72 6.81 11.74 4.48
N PHE A 73 8.10 11.62 4.76
CA PHE A 73 8.75 12.32 5.87
C PHE A 73 9.25 13.71 5.48
N SER A 74 9.50 13.94 4.19
CA SER A 74 10.00 15.22 3.70
C SER A 74 9.84 15.34 2.19
N LEU A 75 9.83 16.58 1.69
CA LEU A 75 9.78 16.84 0.25
C LEU A 75 11.02 16.29 -0.49
N PRO A 76 12.26 16.41 0.02
CA PRO A 76 13.43 15.79 -0.63
C PRO A 76 13.30 14.27 -0.80
N LEU A 77 12.70 13.57 0.17
CA LEU A 77 12.47 12.12 0.04
C LEU A 77 11.47 11.81 -1.07
N VAL A 78 10.40 12.60 -1.21
CA VAL A 78 9.44 12.48 -2.31
C VAL A 78 10.14 12.70 -3.65
N VAL A 79 10.93 13.77 -3.80
CA VAL A 79 11.65 14.08 -5.03
C VAL A 79 12.65 12.98 -5.39
N GLY A 80 13.42 12.49 -4.41
CA GLY A 80 14.36 11.38 -4.61
C GLY A 80 13.67 10.10 -5.05
N HIS A 81 12.54 9.75 -4.42
CA HIS A 81 11.75 8.59 -4.83
C HIS A 81 11.19 8.75 -6.23
N LEU A 82 10.54 9.87 -6.57
CA LEU A 82 10.06 10.13 -7.92
C LEU A 82 11.16 9.96 -8.96
N ALA A 83 12.34 10.53 -8.73
CA ALA A 83 13.49 10.40 -9.64
C ALA A 83 13.94 8.95 -9.87
N THR A 84 13.74 8.04 -8.91
CA THR A 84 14.10 6.62 -9.03
C THR A 84 12.98 5.73 -9.54
N GLN A 85 11.72 6.17 -9.37
CA GLN A 85 10.53 5.39 -9.71
C GLN A 85 10.00 5.67 -11.12
N TYR A 86 10.37 6.78 -11.76
CA TYR A 86 10.01 7.00 -13.15
C TYR A 86 10.88 6.15 -14.09
N MET A 87 10.24 5.53 -15.07
CA MET A 87 10.91 4.95 -16.23
C MET A 87 10.49 5.67 -17.51
N PRO A 88 11.38 5.83 -18.49
CA PRO A 88 10.99 6.30 -19.81
C PRO A 88 9.99 5.31 -20.43
N CYS A 89 8.84 5.80 -20.91
CA CYS A 89 7.94 4.96 -21.70
C CYS A 89 8.64 4.49 -22.97
N GLN A 90 8.90 3.18 -23.08
CA GLN A 90 9.36 2.57 -24.33
C GLN A 90 8.14 2.30 -25.22
N ASN A 91 7.59 3.35 -25.86
CA ASN A 91 6.68 3.15 -26.99
C ASN A 91 7.52 2.99 -28.26
N ILE A 92 7.85 1.74 -28.59
CA ILE A 92 8.09 1.34 -29.97
C ILE A 92 6.70 1.30 -30.62
N GLU A 93 6.51 2.06 -31.70
CA GLU A 93 5.25 2.31 -32.43
C GLU A 93 4.42 3.53 -31.98
N ALA A 94 4.84 4.74 -32.38
CA ALA A 94 4.02 5.67 -33.17
C ALA A 94 4.76 7.00 -33.38
N ASN A 95 4.73 7.50 -34.61
CA ASN A 95 5.19 8.83 -35.02
C ASN A 95 4.41 9.94 -34.31
N ILE A 96 4.78 10.30 -33.08
CA ILE A 96 4.25 11.47 -32.35
C ILE A 96 5.44 12.28 -31.81
N SER A 97 5.32 13.61 -31.91
CA SER A 97 6.35 14.64 -31.71
C SER A 97 7.32 14.46 -30.53
N PRO A 98 8.55 14.99 -30.60
CA PRO A 98 9.67 14.66 -29.70
C PRO A 98 9.62 15.29 -28.29
N ASN A 99 8.51 15.92 -27.86
CA ASN A 99 8.55 16.90 -26.76
C ASN A 99 7.72 16.57 -25.50
N ALA A 100 7.45 15.30 -25.24
CA ALA A 100 7.09 14.84 -23.90
C ALA A 100 7.53 13.39 -23.73
N GLU A 101 8.67 13.16 -23.07
CA GLU A 101 8.97 11.83 -22.53
C GLU A 101 7.83 11.49 -21.55
N HIS A 102 6.89 10.65 -21.98
CA HIS A 102 5.86 10.15 -21.09
C HIS A 102 6.56 9.32 -20.01
N MET A 103 6.68 9.89 -18.81
CA MET A 103 7.23 9.21 -17.64
C MET A 103 6.09 8.51 -16.90
N GLU A 104 6.14 7.19 -16.82
CA GLU A 104 5.20 6.39 -16.04
C GLU A 104 5.82 5.94 -14.71
N LEU A 105 5.00 5.92 -13.66
CA LEU A 105 5.39 5.37 -12.37
C LEU A 105 5.64 3.87 -12.52
N ARG A 106 6.74 3.39 -11.93
CA ARG A 106 7.10 1.97 -11.95
C ARG A 106 5.99 1.12 -11.33
N SER A 107 5.52 0.14 -12.10
CA SER A 107 4.66 -0.94 -11.63
C SER A 107 5.48 -2.15 -11.18
N PHE A 108 4.92 -2.99 -10.31
CA PHE A 108 5.60 -4.17 -9.76
C PHE A 108 4.92 -5.48 -10.22
N ASN A 109 5.68 -6.58 -10.31
CA ASN A 109 5.10 -7.89 -10.63
C ASN A 109 4.63 -8.59 -9.34
N PRO A 110 3.31 -8.78 -9.10
CA PRO A 110 2.83 -9.42 -7.89
C PRO A 110 3.05 -10.94 -7.85
N GLU A 111 3.46 -11.58 -8.95
CA GLU A 111 3.89 -12.99 -8.96
C GLU A 111 5.27 -13.15 -8.30
N ARG A 112 6.12 -12.12 -8.33
CA ARG A 112 7.43 -12.13 -7.69
C ARG A 112 7.33 -11.67 -6.25
N ALA A 113 6.59 -12.42 -5.44
CA ALA A 113 6.38 -12.11 -4.03
C ALA A 113 7.23 -13.01 -3.11
N PHE A 114 7.75 -12.39 -2.05
CA PHE A 114 8.33 -13.09 -0.90
C PHE A 114 7.48 -12.81 0.34
N TYR A 115 7.11 -13.82 1.11
CA TYR A 115 6.34 -13.64 2.35
C TYR A 115 7.05 -14.22 3.58
N ILE A 116 6.84 -13.56 4.72
CA ILE A 116 7.24 -14.02 6.05
C ILE A 116 5.96 -14.09 6.88
N LEU A 117 5.49 -15.30 7.16
CA LEU A 117 4.23 -15.57 7.83
C LEU A 117 4.47 -16.27 9.17
N ASN A 118 3.99 -15.67 10.26
CA ASN A 118 4.08 -16.22 11.61
C ASN A 118 5.52 -16.68 11.98
N PRO A 119 6.54 -15.80 11.87
CA PRO A 119 7.94 -16.21 12.05
C PRO A 119 8.27 -16.67 13.48
N GLU A 120 7.51 -16.21 14.48
CA GLU A 120 7.67 -16.60 15.89
C GLU A 120 6.77 -17.79 16.28
N SER A 121 6.05 -18.39 15.33
CA SER A 121 5.21 -19.57 15.53
C SER A 121 4.09 -19.39 16.59
N ASN A 122 3.66 -18.15 16.85
CA ASN A 122 2.71 -17.80 17.91
C ASN A 122 1.44 -17.07 17.40
N LEU A 123 1.24 -16.98 16.08
CA LEU A 123 0.04 -16.47 15.41
C LEU A 123 -0.69 -17.59 14.63
N PRO A 124 -1.20 -18.64 15.31
CA PRO A 124 -1.78 -19.80 14.63
C PRO A 124 -3.02 -19.46 13.80
N SER A 125 -3.83 -18.48 14.22
CA SER A 125 -5.02 -18.02 13.48
C SER A 125 -4.64 -17.36 12.15
N THR A 126 -3.65 -16.47 12.17
CA THR A 126 -3.14 -15.78 10.98
C THR A 126 -2.50 -16.78 10.03
N GLN A 127 -1.67 -17.70 10.56
CA GLN A 127 -1.08 -18.77 9.76
C GLN A 127 -2.17 -19.63 9.08
N GLN A 128 -3.15 -20.13 9.83
CA GLN A 128 -4.26 -20.92 9.28
C GLN A 128 -5.04 -20.17 8.19
N THR A 129 -5.13 -18.84 8.27
CA THR A 129 -5.81 -18.01 7.29
C THR A 129 -5.01 -17.88 5.99
N PHE A 130 -3.71 -17.61 6.06
CA PHE A 130 -2.91 -17.23 4.89
C PHE A 130 -2.08 -18.35 4.28
N GLU A 131 -1.62 -19.33 5.06
CA GLU A 131 -0.82 -20.47 4.57
C GLU A 131 -1.45 -21.19 3.37
N PRO A 132 -2.72 -21.64 3.41
CA PRO A 132 -3.31 -22.31 2.25
C PRO A 132 -3.44 -21.40 1.02
N ILE A 133 -3.56 -20.09 1.23
CA ILE A 133 -3.70 -19.12 0.14
C ILE A 133 -2.35 -18.91 -0.53
N PHE A 134 -1.30 -18.69 0.27
CA PHE A 134 0.05 -18.47 -0.24
C PHE A 134 0.62 -19.72 -0.91
N HIS A 135 0.29 -20.93 -0.44
CA HIS A 135 0.64 -22.17 -1.13
C HIS A 135 -0.07 -22.36 -2.48
N ASN A 136 -1.30 -21.86 -2.63
CA ASN A 136 -2.02 -21.91 -3.91
C ASN A 136 -1.45 -20.92 -4.94
N LEU A 137 -0.75 -19.88 -4.50
CA LEU A 137 -0.04 -18.93 -5.35
C LEU A 137 1.36 -19.48 -5.65
N SER A 138 1.46 -20.40 -6.61
CA SER A 138 2.69 -21.18 -6.88
C SER A 138 3.94 -20.36 -7.19
N SER A 139 3.79 -19.10 -7.63
CA SER A 139 4.91 -18.18 -7.88
C SER A 139 5.46 -17.53 -6.61
N TRP A 140 4.69 -17.54 -5.52
CA TRP A 140 5.10 -16.95 -4.25
C TRP A 140 6.04 -17.87 -3.49
N THR A 141 7.09 -17.28 -2.93
CA THR A 141 8.04 -17.98 -2.06
C THR A 141 8.04 -17.34 -0.68
N GLY A 142 8.45 -18.06 0.36
CA GLY A 142 8.41 -17.48 1.69
C GLY A 142 8.72 -18.45 2.82
N VAL A 143 8.60 -17.92 4.04
CA VAL A 143 8.83 -18.62 5.29
C VAL A 143 7.54 -18.64 6.11
N ILE A 144 7.17 -19.80 6.65
CA ILE A 144 5.97 -19.99 7.48
C ILE A 144 6.37 -20.63 8.80
N GLY A 145 5.87 -20.09 9.92
CA GLY A 145 5.91 -20.78 11.20
C GLY A 145 7.31 -21.00 11.76
N ARG A 146 8.32 -20.25 11.27
CA ARG A 146 9.71 -20.30 11.75
C ARG A 146 10.44 -18.98 11.50
N ILE A 147 11.53 -18.77 12.24
CA ILE A 147 12.41 -17.62 12.04
C ILE A 147 13.08 -17.72 10.65
N PRO A 148 13.01 -16.67 9.81
CA PRO A 148 13.69 -16.64 8.52
C PRO A 148 15.20 -16.43 8.72
N THR A 149 15.99 -17.00 7.81
CA THR A 149 17.44 -16.74 7.76
C THR A 149 17.73 -15.35 7.17
N LEU A 150 18.91 -14.82 7.42
CA LEU A 150 19.33 -13.53 6.85
C LEU A 150 19.33 -13.55 5.30
N GLU A 151 19.75 -14.66 4.71
CA GLU A 151 19.77 -14.84 3.25
C GLU A 151 18.35 -14.82 2.67
N GLU A 152 17.40 -15.50 3.30
CA GLU A 152 15.99 -15.50 2.90
C GLU A 152 15.40 -14.08 2.93
N VAL A 153 15.65 -13.33 4.01
CA VAL A 153 15.16 -11.95 4.15
C VAL A 153 15.81 -11.04 3.10
N ASN A 154 17.13 -11.12 2.94
CA ASN A 154 17.87 -10.32 1.95
C ASN A 154 17.37 -10.62 0.53
N ASN A 155 17.18 -11.90 0.18
CA ASN A 155 16.67 -12.31 -1.13
C ASN A 155 15.22 -11.81 -1.36
N GLY A 156 14.36 -11.88 -0.34
CA GLY A 156 13.03 -11.28 -0.36
C GLY A 156 13.08 -9.77 -0.63
N PHE A 157 14.03 -9.07 -0.01
CA PHE A 157 14.15 -7.62 -0.10
C PHE A 157 14.75 -7.11 -1.42
N THR A 158 15.75 -7.80 -1.97
CA THR A 158 16.51 -7.34 -3.15
C THR A 158 16.03 -7.96 -4.46
N ASN A 159 15.48 -9.18 -4.44
CA ASN A 159 15.20 -9.96 -5.66
C ASN A 159 13.71 -10.18 -5.94
N HIS A 160 12.82 -9.69 -5.08
CA HIS A 160 11.37 -9.76 -5.27
C HIS A 160 10.77 -8.38 -5.50
N ASP A 161 9.60 -8.35 -6.14
CA ASP A 161 8.86 -7.14 -6.45
C ASP A 161 7.85 -6.81 -5.34
N LEU A 162 7.48 -7.79 -4.52
CA LEU A 162 6.55 -7.66 -3.38
C LEU A 162 7.11 -8.42 -2.16
N LEU A 163 7.19 -7.76 -1.02
CA LEU A 163 7.56 -8.35 0.27
C LEU A 163 6.38 -8.22 1.23
N ILE A 164 5.93 -9.33 1.83
CA ILE A 164 4.82 -9.35 2.79
C ILE A 164 5.30 -9.91 4.12
N PHE A 165 5.14 -9.15 5.19
CA PHE A 165 5.40 -9.58 6.55
C PHE A 165 4.08 -9.63 7.33
N LEU A 166 3.71 -10.83 7.78
CA LEU A 166 2.56 -11.10 8.66
C LEU A 166 3.10 -11.67 9.97
N GLY A 167 3.32 -10.80 10.95
CA GLY A 167 3.99 -11.15 12.21
C GLY A 167 3.88 -10.04 13.25
N HIS A 168 4.64 -10.15 14.34
CA HIS A 168 4.61 -9.14 15.41
C HIS A 168 5.36 -7.87 15.04
N GLY A 169 4.81 -6.74 15.50
CA GLY A 169 5.43 -5.44 15.39
C GLY A 169 5.74 -5.04 13.95
N ASN A 170 6.96 -4.58 13.72
CA ASN A 170 7.37 -3.92 12.48
C ASN A 170 8.42 -4.70 11.67
N GLY A 171 8.62 -5.98 11.98
CA GLY A 171 9.60 -6.84 11.30
C GLY A 171 11.07 -6.46 11.51
N SER A 172 11.38 -5.46 12.36
CA SER A 172 12.77 -4.97 12.54
C SER A 172 13.73 -6.07 13.00
N GLN A 173 13.26 -7.03 13.80
CA GLN A 173 14.09 -8.16 14.25
C GLN A 173 14.67 -8.99 13.08
N PHE A 174 14.02 -8.97 11.91
CA PHE A 174 14.45 -9.71 10.73
C PHE A 174 15.09 -8.78 9.69
N LEU A 175 14.59 -7.56 9.53
CA LEU A 175 15.00 -6.63 8.47
C LEU A 175 16.11 -5.67 8.86
N LEU A 176 16.41 -5.47 10.15
CA LEU A 176 17.42 -4.50 10.59
C LEU A 176 18.80 -4.81 10.03
N HIS A 177 19.16 -6.09 9.93
CA HIS A 177 20.43 -6.49 9.32
C HIS A 177 20.49 -6.09 7.83
N THR A 178 19.43 -6.34 7.07
CA THR A 178 19.29 -5.96 5.66
C THR A 178 19.51 -4.46 5.48
N PHE A 179 18.90 -3.62 6.34
CA PHE A 179 19.10 -2.17 6.31
C PHE A 179 20.53 -1.77 6.65
N ASN A 180 21.14 -2.38 7.67
CA ASN A 180 22.50 -2.06 8.10
C ASN A 180 23.56 -2.45 7.07
N GLN A 181 23.28 -3.45 6.22
CA GLN A 181 24.14 -3.80 5.09
C GLN A 181 24.04 -2.81 3.91
N GLY A 182 23.09 -1.86 3.95
CA GLY A 182 22.90 -0.88 2.87
C GLY A 182 22.37 -1.52 1.58
N LEU A 183 21.64 -2.64 1.69
CA LEU A 183 21.03 -3.28 0.54
C LEU A 183 19.89 -2.41 -0.02
N ASN A 184 19.81 -2.33 -1.35
CA ASN A 184 18.73 -1.60 -2.02
C ASN A 184 17.51 -2.50 -2.18
N ALA A 185 16.36 -2.00 -1.72
CA ALA A 185 15.07 -2.63 -1.88
C ALA A 185 14.66 -2.63 -3.36
N ARG A 186 14.18 -3.78 -3.82
CA ARG A 186 13.42 -3.89 -5.07
C ARG A 186 11.92 -3.95 -4.81
N SER A 187 11.54 -4.53 -3.69
CA SER A 187 10.17 -4.87 -3.36
C SER A 187 9.37 -3.66 -2.90
N VAL A 188 8.10 -3.57 -3.32
CA VAL A 188 7.10 -2.89 -2.50
C VAL A 188 6.82 -3.72 -1.25
N THR A 189 6.58 -3.10 -0.10
CA THR A 189 6.57 -3.84 1.17
C THR A 189 5.27 -3.67 1.95
N LEU A 190 4.72 -4.77 2.47
CA LEU A 190 3.60 -4.78 3.42
C LEU A 190 4.10 -5.29 4.77
N ILE A 191 4.16 -4.42 5.78
CA ILE A 191 4.50 -4.80 7.16
C ILE A 191 3.24 -4.79 8.01
N LEU A 192 2.55 -5.92 8.09
CA LEU A 192 1.25 -6.04 8.73
C LEU A 192 1.42 -6.72 10.10
N GLY A 193 1.84 -5.90 11.06
CA GLY A 193 1.90 -6.23 12.48
C GLY A 193 1.47 -5.03 13.31
N CYS A 194 1.07 -5.27 14.56
CA CYS A 194 0.57 -4.22 15.46
C CYS A 194 1.56 -3.06 15.58
N SER A 195 1.06 -1.83 15.44
CA SER A 195 1.87 -0.61 15.50
C SER A 195 3.08 -0.59 14.55
N SER A 196 3.07 -1.35 13.45
CA SER A 196 4.21 -1.45 12.53
C SER A 196 4.62 -0.12 11.90
N GLY A 197 3.64 0.74 11.64
CA GLY A 197 3.79 2.07 11.07
C GLY A 197 3.80 3.19 12.09
N LYS A 198 3.61 2.89 13.38
CA LYS A 198 3.53 3.87 14.46
C LYS A 198 4.85 4.63 14.62
N PRO A 199 4.87 5.96 14.42
CA PRO A 199 6.04 6.77 14.72
C PRO A 199 6.36 6.74 16.22
N ARG A 200 7.65 6.69 16.56
CA ARG A 200 8.16 6.76 17.93
C ARG A 200 8.89 8.07 18.12
N SER A 201 8.50 8.83 19.14
CA SER A 201 9.18 10.08 19.50
C SER A 201 10.28 9.81 20.51
N ALA A 202 11.44 10.42 20.31
CA ALA A 202 12.55 10.40 21.26
C ALA A 202 13.01 11.85 21.51
N GLY A 203 12.68 12.38 22.69
CA GLY A 203 13.10 13.73 23.10
C GLY A 203 12.64 14.81 22.12
N ARG A 204 13.60 15.57 21.56
CA ARG A 204 13.33 16.67 20.61
C ARG A 204 13.55 16.29 19.15
N HIS A 205 13.83 15.02 18.83
CA HIS A 205 14.02 14.57 17.44
C HIS A 205 12.70 14.38 16.70
N GLU A 206 12.78 14.35 15.36
CA GLU A 206 11.67 13.95 14.50
C GLU A 206 11.20 12.53 14.86
N PRO A 207 9.88 12.27 14.86
CA PRO A 207 9.36 10.93 15.10
C PRO A 207 9.86 9.97 14.04
N TYR A 208 10.31 8.81 14.50
CA TYR A 208 10.90 7.80 13.63
C TYR A 208 10.03 6.54 13.63
N THR A 209 9.82 5.95 12.46
CA THR A 209 9.24 4.61 12.32
C THR A 209 10.19 3.76 11.49
N SER A 210 10.25 2.45 11.76
CA SER A 210 11.09 1.52 11.00
C SER A 210 10.71 1.48 9.52
N LEU A 211 9.48 1.87 9.17
CA LEU A 211 9.06 2.01 7.78
C LEU A 211 9.93 3.02 7.00
N PHE A 212 10.52 4.01 7.68
CA PHE A 212 11.48 4.93 7.08
C PHE A 212 12.70 4.21 6.47
N ASN A 213 13.19 3.13 7.10
CA ASN A 213 14.34 2.40 6.58
C ASN A 213 14.05 1.74 5.24
N HIS A 214 12.82 1.27 5.03
CA HIS A 214 12.42 0.74 3.72
C HIS A 214 12.52 1.82 2.65
N LEU A 215 12.01 3.02 2.93
CA LEU A 215 12.05 4.15 2.00
C LEU A 215 13.49 4.55 1.66
N ILE A 216 14.36 4.67 2.67
CA ILE A 216 15.78 5.02 2.45
C ILE A 216 16.51 3.94 1.67
N ALA A 217 16.16 2.67 1.87
CA ALA A 217 16.68 1.57 1.07
C ALA A 217 16.13 1.55 -0.37
N GLY A 218 15.28 2.49 -0.79
CA GLY A 218 14.76 2.58 -2.16
C GLY A 218 13.44 1.84 -2.40
N CYS A 219 12.76 1.42 -1.34
CA CYS A 219 11.44 0.80 -1.44
C CYS A 219 10.44 1.84 -2.01
N PRO A 220 9.73 1.53 -3.13
CA PRO A 220 8.79 2.48 -3.73
C PRO A 220 7.70 2.92 -2.76
N PHE A 221 7.12 1.96 -2.04
CA PHE A 221 6.19 2.21 -0.95
C PHE A 221 6.25 1.10 0.10
N VAL A 222 5.93 1.46 1.33
CA VAL A 222 5.75 0.53 2.45
C VAL A 222 4.43 0.78 3.19
N CYS A 223 3.67 -0.28 3.41
CA CYS A 223 2.42 -0.27 4.18
C CYS A 223 2.63 -0.74 5.61
N GLY A 224 1.92 -0.15 6.56
CA GLY A 224 1.88 -0.63 7.94
C GLY A 224 0.70 -0.07 8.74
N LEU A 225 0.71 -0.31 10.05
CA LEU A 225 -0.40 -0.01 10.96
C LEU A 225 0.00 1.04 12.00
N LEU A 226 -0.80 2.09 12.15
CA LEU A 226 -0.53 3.21 13.06
C LEU A 226 -0.62 2.85 14.55
N TRP A 227 -1.38 1.84 14.91
CA TRP A 227 -1.61 1.42 16.29
C TRP A 227 -1.90 -0.08 16.37
N ASP A 228 -2.14 -0.57 17.59
CA ASP A 228 -2.37 -1.99 17.84
C ASP A 228 -3.76 -2.42 17.38
N VAL A 229 -3.81 -3.53 16.65
CA VAL A 229 -5.05 -4.09 16.07
C VAL A 229 -5.30 -5.48 16.62
N THR A 230 -6.47 -6.03 16.32
CA THR A 230 -6.81 -7.42 16.67
C THR A 230 -6.54 -8.34 15.50
N ASP A 231 -5.81 -9.44 15.74
CA ASP A 231 -5.30 -10.36 14.72
C ASP A 231 -6.38 -10.78 13.72
N ARG A 232 -7.52 -11.31 14.21
CA ARG A 232 -8.59 -11.81 13.33
C ARG A 232 -9.21 -10.73 12.42
N ASP A 233 -9.22 -9.48 12.85
CA ASP A 233 -9.86 -8.41 12.08
C ASP A 233 -8.88 -7.80 11.07
N VAL A 234 -7.59 -7.71 11.41
CA VAL A 234 -6.56 -7.34 10.43
C VAL A 234 -6.31 -8.44 9.41
N ASP A 235 -6.50 -9.72 9.77
CA ASP A 235 -6.46 -10.84 8.82
C ASP A 235 -7.57 -10.69 7.76
N ARG A 236 -8.80 -10.35 8.17
CA ARG A 236 -9.92 -10.08 7.23
C ARG A 236 -9.62 -8.91 6.32
N PHE A 237 -9.10 -7.82 6.88
CA PHE A 237 -8.65 -6.67 6.11
C PHE A 237 -7.62 -7.09 5.06
N THR A 238 -6.56 -7.76 5.50
CA THR A 238 -5.41 -8.13 4.68
C THR A 238 -5.82 -9.04 3.55
N LEU A 239 -6.65 -10.04 3.81
CA LEU A 239 -7.17 -10.93 2.79
C LEU A 239 -7.99 -10.16 1.73
N LYS A 240 -8.91 -9.29 2.17
CA LYS A 240 -9.72 -8.48 1.25
C LYS A 240 -8.87 -7.51 0.45
N PHE A 241 -7.87 -6.90 1.08
CA PHE A 241 -6.92 -5.99 0.46
C PHE A 241 -6.10 -6.69 -0.63
N LEU A 242 -5.42 -7.79 -0.29
CA LEU A 242 -4.61 -8.55 -1.23
C LEU A 242 -5.43 -9.07 -2.42
N THR A 243 -6.64 -9.56 -2.15
CA THR A 243 -7.53 -10.08 -3.22
C THR A 243 -7.98 -8.97 -4.17
N ASN A 244 -8.40 -7.83 -3.63
CA ASN A 244 -8.86 -6.70 -4.46
C ASN A 244 -7.71 -6.05 -5.24
N TRP A 245 -6.52 -5.96 -4.63
CA TRP A 245 -5.40 -5.23 -5.20
C TRP A 245 -4.59 -6.07 -6.17
N LEU A 246 -4.34 -7.35 -5.84
CA LEU A 246 -3.47 -8.25 -6.61
C LEU A 246 -4.25 -9.26 -7.47
N GLY A 247 -5.55 -9.39 -7.27
CA GLY A 247 -6.38 -10.42 -7.91
C GLY A 247 -6.88 -10.04 -9.30
N LYS A 248 -7.00 -11.04 -10.18
CA LYS A 248 -7.75 -10.93 -11.44
C LYS A 248 -9.25 -10.94 -11.15
N ASP A 249 -9.99 -10.02 -11.77
CA ASP A 249 -11.43 -10.11 -11.82
C ASP A 249 -11.83 -11.06 -12.95
N GLY A 250 -12.86 -11.88 -12.75
CA GLY A 250 -13.35 -12.83 -13.76
C GLY A 250 -13.84 -12.20 -15.08
N SER A 251 -13.85 -10.86 -15.17
CA SER A 251 -14.16 -10.06 -16.35
C SER A 251 -12.92 -9.67 -17.18
N ASP A 252 -11.72 -10.08 -16.78
CA ASP A 252 -10.45 -9.67 -17.40
C ASP A 252 -10.14 -10.31 -18.77
N ASP A 253 -11.01 -11.22 -19.25
CA ASP A 253 -10.86 -11.89 -20.54
C ASP A 253 -11.65 -11.21 -21.70
N GLY A 254 -12.25 -10.03 -21.47
CA GLY A 254 -13.08 -9.31 -22.46
C GLY A 254 -12.74 -7.82 -22.63
N ARG A 255 -13.08 -7.25 -23.80
CA ARG A 255 -12.88 -5.82 -24.14
C ARG A 255 -13.67 -4.82 -23.26
N ASP A 256 -14.56 -5.31 -22.39
CA ASP A 256 -15.41 -4.53 -21.46
C ASP A 256 -15.01 -4.70 -19.98
N ALA A 257 -13.73 -5.00 -19.70
CA ALA A 257 -13.23 -5.11 -18.33
C ALA A 257 -13.45 -3.79 -17.56
N LYS A 258 -14.12 -3.87 -16.39
CA LYS A 258 -14.31 -2.69 -15.52
C LYS A 258 -12.96 -2.10 -15.11
N PRO A 259 -12.85 -0.77 -14.94
CA PRO A 259 -11.65 -0.15 -14.37
C PRO A 259 -11.36 -0.76 -13.00
N ARG A 260 -10.15 -1.30 -12.83
CA ARG A 260 -9.72 -1.90 -11.56
C ARG A 260 -9.55 -0.83 -10.49
N GLY A 261 -9.76 -1.21 -9.23
CA GLY A 261 -9.52 -0.31 -8.10
C GLY A 261 -8.03 -0.05 -7.89
N THR A 262 -7.66 1.21 -7.69
CA THR A 262 -6.30 1.61 -7.29
C THR A 262 -5.91 1.07 -5.91
N LEU A 263 -4.65 1.26 -5.51
CA LEU A 263 -4.17 1.00 -4.14
C LEU A 263 -5.10 1.64 -3.10
N GLY A 264 -5.41 2.93 -3.27
CA GLY A 264 -6.35 3.65 -2.40
C GLY A 264 -7.71 2.95 -2.33
N GLN A 265 -8.32 2.69 -3.49
CA GLN A 265 -9.61 2.01 -3.55
C GLN A 265 -9.59 0.64 -2.84
N SER A 266 -8.51 -0.11 -3.02
CA SER A 266 -8.34 -1.45 -2.46
C SER A 266 -8.23 -1.41 -0.93
N ILE A 267 -7.48 -0.46 -0.38
CA ILE A 267 -7.38 -0.22 1.08
C ILE A 267 -8.75 0.19 1.64
N PHE A 268 -9.41 1.16 1.02
CA PHE A 268 -10.71 1.65 1.49
C PHE A 268 -11.78 0.55 1.46
N ASN A 269 -11.85 -0.21 0.37
CA ASN A 269 -12.77 -1.34 0.24
C ASN A 269 -12.48 -2.43 1.29
N ALA A 270 -11.21 -2.71 1.58
CA ALA A 270 -10.83 -3.73 2.55
C ALA A 270 -11.27 -3.41 3.99
N THR A 271 -11.47 -2.14 4.35
CA THR A 271 -12.01 -1.76 5.67
C THR A 271 -13.41 -2.31 5.92
N SER A 272 -14.20 -2.57 4.87
CA SER A 272 -15.54 -3.14 4.99
C SER A 272 -15.53 -4.58 5.51
N ALA A 273 -14.42 -5.30 5.36
CA ALA A 273 -14.23 -6.64 5.89
C ALA A 273 -13.94 -6.67 7.40
N CYS A 274 -13.56 -5.53 7.98
CA CYS A 274 -13.33 -5.40 9.42
C CYS A 274 -14.66 -5.31 10.16
N LYS A 275 -14.78 -6.00 11.30
CA LYS A 275 -15.84 -5.76 12.29
C LYS A 275 -15.67 -4.39 12.92
N LEU A 276 -14.44 -4.06 13.32
CA LEU A 276 -14.09 -2.77 13.89
C LEU A 276 -13.51 -1.88 12.79
N LYS A 277 -14.36 -1.42 11.87
CA LYS A 277 -13.95 -0.62 10.70
C LYS A 277 -13.02 0.55 11.05
N HIS A 278 -13.35 1.28 12.11
CA HIS A 278 -12.59 2.45 12.54
C HIS A 278 -11.35 2.09 13.36
N LEU A 279 -11.43 1.10 14.24
CA LEU A 279 -10.31 0.77 15.11
C LEU A 279 -9.27 -0.11 14.42
N VAL A 280 -9.67 -0.93 13.45
CA VAL A 280 -8.76 -1.83 12.73
C VAL A 280 -8.57 -1.36 11.30
N GLY A 281 -9.66 -1.24 10.53
CA GLY A 281 -9.58 -0.88 9.11
C GLY A 281 -8.90 0.46 8.86
N LYS A 282 -9.12 1.46 9.74
CA LYS A 282 -8.50 2.78 9.62
C LYS A 282 -7.10 2.91 10.25
N SER A 283 -6.53 1.81 10.75
CA SER A 283 -5.15 1.82 11.25
C SER A 283 -4.11 1.82 10.13
N VAL A 284 -4.51 1.40 8.93
CA VAL A 284 -3.64 1.15 7.79
C VAL A 284 -3.17 2.47 7.20
N ILE A 285 -1.87 2.57 6.99
CA ILE A 285 -1.18 3.70 6.36
C ILE A 285 -0.14 3.22 5.37
N VAL A 286 0.14 4.07 4.39
CA VAL A 286 1.14 3.81 3.36
C VAL A 286 2.14 4.96 3.35
N TYR A 287 3.43 4.67 3.38
CA TYR A 287 4.49 5.64 3.10
C TYR A 287 5.12 5.39 1.72
N GLY A 288 5.57 6.45 1.05
CA GLY A 288 6.27 6.40 -0.24
C GLY A 288 5.41 6.86 -1.41
N ILE A 289 5.81 6.48 -2.63
CA ILE A 289 5.10 6.80 -3.87
C ILE A 289 4.23 5.60 -4.26
N PRO A 290 2.93 5.79 -4.56
CA PRO A 290 2.07 4.72 -5.03
C PRO A 290 2.68 3.94 -6.20
N SER A 291 2.60 2.61 -6.13
CA SER A 291 2.99 1.71 -7.21
C SER A 291 1.90 0.66 -7.38
N GLU A 292 1.46 0.42 -8.60
CA GLU A 292 0.38 -0.51 -8.92
C GLU A 292 0.93 -1.83 -9.50
N PRO A 293 0.24 -2.96 -9.28
CA PRO A 293 0.66 -4.24 -9.84
C PRO A 293 0.49 -4.26 -11.36
N LYS A 294 1.43 -4.90 -12.05
CA LYS A 294 1.39 -5.09 -13.50
C LYS A 294 0.14 -5.88 -13.89
N ARG A 295 -0.72 -5.28 -14.71
CA ARG A 295 -2.03 -5.85 -15.11
C ARG A 295 -1.94 -7.28 -15.65
N ARG A 296 -0.91 -7.58 -16.45
CA ARG A 296 -0.70 -8.91 -17.05
C ARG A 296 -0.34 -10.02 -16.05
N SER A 297 0.20 -9.64 -14.89
CA SER A 297 0.74 -10.55 -13.88
C SER A 297 -0.17 -10.67 -12.65
N LEU A 298 -1.42 -10.19 -12.70
CA LEU A 298 -2.33 -10.36 -11.57
C LEU A 298 -2.60 -11.83 -11.24
N LEU A 299 -2.92 -12.06 -9.99
CA LEU A 299 -3.01 -13.39 -9.39
C LEU A 299 -4.44 -13.93 -9.47
N LYS A 300 -4.57 -15.25 -9.62
CA LYS A 300 -5.87 -15.92 -9.48
C LYS A 300 -6.01 -16.41 -8.04
N PHE A 301 -6.72 -15.66 -7.20
CA PHE A 301 -7.04 -16.11 -5.85
C PHE A 301 -8.11 -17.22 -5.89
N PRO A 302 -8.06 -18.19 -4.97
CA PRO A 302 -9.09 -19.23 -4.85
C PRO A 302 -10.51 -18.65 -4.77
N SER A 303 -11.42 -19.17 -5.59
CA SER A 303 -12.80 -18.67 -5.74
C SER A 303 -13.66 -18.79 -4.47
N SER A 304 -13.26 -19.63 -3.51
CA SER A 304 -13.86 -19.73 -2.17
C SER A 304 -13.61 -18.49 -1.29
N LEU A 305 -12.60 -17.67 -1.62
CA LEU A 305 -12.21 -16.47 -0.87
C LEU A 305 -12.94 -15.21 -1.34
N VAL A 306 -13.35 -15.16 -2.61
CA VAL A 306 -14.00 -13.98 -3.23
C VAL A 306 -15.46 -13.81 -2.77
N LYS A 307 -16.09 -14.89 -2.26
CA LYS A 307 -17.52 -14.94 -1.88
C LYS A 307 -17.81 -14.69 -0.39
N LYS A 308 -16.80 -14.46 0.45
CA LYS A 308 -16.96 -14.13 1.88
C LYS A 308 -16.58 -12.68 2.15
#